data_AF-A0A1F9ZH93-F1
#
_entry.id   AF-A0A1F9ZH93-F1
#
_cell.length_a   1.000
_cell.length_b   1.000
_cell.length_c   1.000
_cell.angle_alpha   90.00
_cell.angle_beta   90.00
_cell.angle_gamma   90.00
#
_symmetry.space_group_name_H-M   'P 1'
#
loop_
_entity.id
_entity.type
_entity.pdbx_description
1 polymer ?
#
loop_
_entity_poly.entity_id
_entity_poly.type
_entity_poly.pdbx_seq_one_letter_code
_entity_poly.pdbx_strand_id
1 'polypeptide(L)'
;MAEGIVSVEKTKERGEDLVAKQYIWALRRPMNLEKIALLVQRVSGVGLLVYLFVHIFVTSSITSGRQVWDGIMATLFNPLAHIGELLVVVGATFHGINGIRVVLLELSPLVGRPLRPDYPYKVQSLGKAQQSILYTATIMAGLSTIAGIVILWGLHL
;
A
#
# COMPACT_ATOMS: atom_id res chain seq x y z
N MET A 1 50.74 -8.76 1.66
CA MET A 1 49.45 -8.77 0.92
C MET A 1 48.35 -8.99 1.94
N ALA A 2 47.24 -8.25 1.82
CA ALA A 2 46.05 -8.21 2.69
C ALA A 2 46.16 -7.37 3.98
N GLU A 3 46.29 -6.05 3.84
CA GLU A 3 45.71 -5.13 4.84
C GLU A 3 44.21 -5.02 4.54
N GLY A 4 43.41 -5.49 5.48
CA GLY A 4 41.97 -5.60 5.34
C GLY A 4 41.30 -4.24 5.17
N ILE A 5 40.48 -4.14 4.14
CA ILE A 5 39.39 -3.16 3.94
C ILE A 5 38.24 -3.37 4.95
N VAL A 6 38.57 -3.67 6.20
CA VAL A 6 37.58 -3.72 7.29
C VAL A 6 37.55 -2.33 7.89
N SER A 7 36.51 -1.56 7.56
CA SER A 7 36.22 -0.30 8.24
C SER A 7 36.04 -0.57 9.73
N VAL A 8 37.02 -0.19 10.55
CA VAL A 8 36.97 -0.25 12.03
C VAL A 8 36.22 0.97 12.57
N GLU A 9 35.19 1.43 11.86
CA GLU A 9 34.36 2.53 12.34
C GLU A 9 33.48 2.00 13.47
N LYS A 10 33.69 2.56 14.67
CA LYS A 10 32.92 2.23 15.87
C LYS A 10 31.44 2.40 15.56
N THR A 11 30.68 1.31 15.54
CA THR A 11 29.23 1.35 15.32
C THR A 11 28.64 2.31 16.34
N LYS A 12 28.13 3.46 15.87
CA LYS A 12 27.43 4.41 16.72
C LYS A 12 26.25 3.67 17.32
N GLU A 13 26.38 3.23 18.57
CA GLU A 13 25.28 2.65 19.32
C GLU A 13 24.23 3.71 19.47
N ARG A 14 23.09 3.47 18.84
CA ARG A 14 22.13 4.51 18.59
C ARG A 14 20.79 4.02 19.07
N GLY A 15 20.49 4.37 20.32
CA GLY A 15 19.13 4.48 20.84
C GLY A 15 18.36 5.57 20.10
N GLU A 16 18.33 5.48 18.79
CA GLU A 16 17.47 6.31 17.96
C GLU A 16 16.09 5.72 17.92
N ASP A 17 15.11 6.58 18.09
CA ASP A 17 13.73 6.27 17.83
C ASP A 17 13.56 5.95 16.32
N LEU A 18 13.48 4.66 16.03
CA LEU A 18 13.27 4.12 14.68
C LEU A 18 11.92 4.58 14.11
N VAL A 19 10.93 4.83 14.96
CA VAL A 19 9.60 5.30 14.56
C VAL A 19 9.69 6.76 14.12
N ALA A 20 10.32 7.62 14.92
CA ALA A 20 10.57 9.01 14.54
C ALA A 20 11.31 9.11 13.20
N LYS A 21 12.30 8.24 12.97
CA LYS A 21 13.02 8.18 11.70
C LYS A 21 12.17 7.73 10.52
N GLN A 22 11.32 6.72 10.68
CA GLN A 22 10.40 6.28 9.63
C GLN A 22 9.42 7.40 9.26
N TYR A 23 8.87 8.09 10.27
CA TYR A 23 7.98 9.24 10.07
C TYR A 23 8.69 10.39 9.33
N ILE A 24 9.87 10.79 9.80
CA ILE A 24 10.68 11.83 9.16
C ILE A 24 11.03 11.42 7.73
N TRP A 25 11.44 10.17 7.52
CA TRP A 25 11.75 9.67 6.18
C TRP A 25 10.53 9.73 5.27
N ALA A 26 9.35 9.31 5.73
CA ALA A 26 8.12 9.32 4.93
C ALA A 26 7.72 10.74 4.50
N LEU A 27 7.84 11.72 5.40
CA LEU A 27 7.43 13.11 5.17
C LEU A 27 8.51 13.99 4.50
N ARG A 28 9.78 13.54 4.49
CA ARG A 28 10.89 14.32 3.90
C ARG A 28 10.78 14.41 2.38
N ARG A 29 10.91 15.63 1.85
CA ARG A 29 10.96 15.94 0.40
C ARG A 29 12.36 15.68 -0.17
N PRO A 30 12.50 15.38 -1.48
CA PRO A 30 11.45 15.29 -2.49
C PRO A 30 10.62 14.00 -2.38
N MET A 31 9.34 14.08 -2.71
CA MET A 31 8.47 12.91 -2.84
C MET A 31 8.42 12.50 -4.32
N ASN A 32 8.89 11.31 -4.62
CA ASN A 32 8.69 10.64 -5.91
C ASN A 32 7.55 9.63 -5.82
N LEU A 33 7.00 9.24 -6.97
CA LEU A 33 5.85 8.33 -7.05
C LEU A 33 6.14 6.99 -6.39
N GLU A 34 7.36 6.49 -6.49
CA GLU A 34 7.75 5.19 -5.94
C GLU A 34 7.77 5.20 -4.41
N LYS A 35 8.22 6.29 -3.80
CA LYS A 35 8.17 6.47 -2.34
C LYS A 35 6.74 6.59 -1.84
N ILE A 36 5.89 7.33 -2.57
CA ILE A 36 4.46 7.41 -2.25
C ILE A 36 3.83 6.02 -2.36
N ALA A 37 4.10 5.28 -3.44
CA ALA A 37 3.58 3.94 -3.64
C ALA A 37 3.98 2.96 -2.54
N LEU A 38 5.24 3.04 -2.06
CA LEU A 38 5.70 2.26 -0.93
C LEU A 38 4.96 2.62 0.36
N LEU A 39 4.76 3.91 0.62
CA LEU A 39 4.03 4.38 1.80
C LEU A 39 2.57 3.91 1.75
N VAL A 40 1.90 4.11 0.61
CA VAL A 40 0.51 3.70 0.40
C VAL A 40 0.37 2.18 0.54
N GLN A 41 1.29 1.37 0.00
CA GLN A 41 1.24 -0.10 0.16
C GLN A 41 1.23 -0.54 1.63
N ARG A 42 2.06 0.11 2.46
CA ARG A 42 2.16 -0.22 3.90
C ARG A 42 0.93 0.23 4.66
N VAL A 43 0.52 1.48 4.46
CA VAL A 43 -0.65 2.05 5.14
C VAL A 43 -1.93 1.31 4.73
N SER A 44 -2.11 1.02 3.44
CA SER A 44 -3.27 0.26 2.97
C SER A 44 -3.26 -1.17 3.49
N GLY A 45 -2.10 -1.84 3.60
CA GLY A 45 -2.01 -3.18 4.17
C GLY A 45 -2.49 -3.24 5.62
N VAL A 46 -2.04 -2.28 6.45
CA VAL A 46 -2.49 -2.18 7.85
C VAL A 46 -3.98 -1.84 7.91
N GLY A 47 -4.46 -0.90 7.09
CA GLY A 47 -5.88 -0.54 7.03
C GLY A 47 -6.77 -1.70 6.61
N LEU A 48 -6.36 -2.48 5.60
CA LEU A 48 -7.08 -3.66 5.12
C LEU A 48 -7.07 -4.80 6.14
N LEU A 49 -5.99 -4.96 6.91
CA LEU A 49 -5.94 -5.92 8.01
C LEU A 49 -6.96 -5.56 9.09
N VAL A 50 -7.03 -4.29 9.50
CA VAL A 50 -8.05 -3.82 10.45
C VAL A 50 -9.46 -4.01 9.88
N TYR A 51 -9.66 -3.63 8.61
CA TYR A 51 -10.93 -3.84 7.92
C TYR A 51 -11.33 -5.32 7.90
N LEU A 52 -10.39 -6.24 7.67
CA LEU A 52 -10.67 -7.68 7.65
C LEU A 52 -11.29 -8.16 8.96
N PHE A 53 -10.77 -7.72 10.12
CA PHE A 53 -11.36 -8.07 11.42
C PHE A 53 -12.78 -7.49 11.58
N VAL A 54 -12.98 -6.23 11.24
CA VAL A 54 -14.31 -5.58 11.27
C VAL A 54 -15.28 -6.30 10.32
N HIS A 55 -14.81 -6.63 9.12
CA HIS A 55 -15.59 -7.30 8.08
C HIS A 55 -16.01 -8.70 8.51
N ILE A 56 -15.12 -9.48 9.12
CA ILE A 56 -15.45 -10.80 9.68
C ILE A 56 -16.49 -10.66 10.79
N PHE A 57 -16.32 -9.70 11.70
CA PHE A 57 -17.29 -9.46 12.77
C PHE A 57 -18.68 -9.12 12.23
N VAL A 58 -18.77 -8.13 11.33
CA VAL A 58 -20.05 -7.71 10.72
C VAL A 58 -20.69 -8.87 9.96
N THR A 59 -19.94 -9.56 9.10
CA THR A 59 -20.48 -10.69 8.33
C THR A 59 -20.91 -11.84 9.23
N SER A 60 -20.20 -12.10 10.34
CA SER A 60 -20.58 -13.15 11.30
C SER A 60 -21.93 -12.89 11.98
N SER A 61 -22.34 -11.62 12.10
CA SER A 61 -23.61 -11.25 12.75
C SER A 61 -24.84 -11.82 12.04
N ILE A 62 -24.72 -12.23 10.77
CA ILE A 62 -25.80 -12.91 10.04
C ILE A 62 -26.25 -14.20 10.75
N THR A 63 -25.33 -14.86 11.46
CA THR A 63 -25.62 -16.09 12.22
C THR A 63 -26.36 -15.81 13.53
N SER A 64 -26.37 -14.56 14.00
CA SER A 64 -27.07 -14.13 15.22
C SER A 64 -28.53 -13.76 14.98
N GLY A 65 -29.03 -13.95 13.76
CA GLY A 65 -30.43 -13.72 13.38
C GLY A 65 -30.66 -12.37 12.71
N ARG A 66 -31.80 -12.28 12.02
CA ARG A 66 -32.14 -11.18 11.13
C ARG A 66 -32.17 -9.81 11.83
N GLN A 67 -32.70 -9.76 13.05
CA GLN A 67 -32.82 -8.52 13.82
C GLN A 67 -31.45 -7.89 14.13
N VAL A 68 -30.46 -8.70 14.51
CA VAL A 68 -29.11 -8.21 14.81
C VAL A 68 -28.43 -7.70 13.54
N TRP A 69 -28.54 -8.48 12.45
CA TRP A 69 -28.01 -8.10 11.13
C TRP A 69 -28.58 -6.75 10.66
N ASP A 70 -29.91 -6.61 10.64
CA ASP A 70 -30.58 -5.40 10.17
C ASP A 70 -30.20 -4.19 11.06
N GLY A 71 -30.07 -4.40 12.37
CA GLY A 71 -29.59 -3.38 13.29
C GLY A 71 -28.17 -2.89 12.98
N ILE A 72 -27.22 -3.80 12.70
CA ILE A 72 -25.85 -3.44 12.31
C ILE A 72 -25.85 -2.75 10.95
N MET A 73 -26.58 -3.27 9.95
CA MET A 73 -26.66 -2.66 8.62
C MET A 73 -27.21 -1.23 8.67
N ALA A 74 -28.19 -0.95 9.54
CA ALA A 74 -28.71 0.40 9.74
C ALA A 74 -27.62 1.38 10.23
N THR A 75 -26.64 0.91 11.02
CA THR A 75 -25.50 1.74 11.45
C THR A 75 -24.46 1.94 10.37
N LEU A 76 -24.38 1.07 9.36
CA LEU A 76 -23.44 1.16 8.25
C LEU A 76 -24.02 1.91 7.05
N PHE A 77 -25.32 2.17 7.02
CA PHE A 77 -25.98 2.90 5.94
C PHE A 77 -25.99 4.41 6.21
N ASN A 78 -24.82 5.05 6.15
CA ASN A 78 -24.70 6.49 6.31
C ASN A 78 -23.46 7.05 5.57
N PRO A 79 -23.41 8.38 5.30
CA PRO A 79 -22.31 8.97 4.52
C PRO A 79 -20.90 8.76 5.13
N LEU A 80 -20.77 8.68 6.46
CA LEU A 80 -19.46 8.43 7.09
C LEU A 80 -19.00 6.99 6.84
N ALA A 81 -19.92 6.03 6.94
CA ALA A 81 -19.62 4.63 6.61
C ALA A 81 -19.27 4.46 5.13
N HIS A 82 -19.96 5.16 4.22
CA HIS A 82 -19.62 5.16 2.79
C HIS A 82 -18.20 5.70 2.52
N ILE A 83 -17.71 6.68 3.29
CA ILE A 83 -16.30 7.12 3.17
C ILE A 83 -15.36 5.97 3.56
N GLY A 84 -15.67 5.25 4.64
CA GLY A 84 -14.91 4.07 5.04
C GLY A 84 -14.87 2.99 3.95
N GLU A 85 -16.01 2.68 3.35
CA GLU A 85 -16.12 1.74 2.23
C GLU A 85 -15.30 2.21 1.01
N LEU A 86 -15.38 3.49 0.66
CA LEU A 86 -14.59 4.06 -0.44
C LEU A 86 -13.09 3.93 -0.18
N LEU A 87 -12.62 4.22 1.05
CA LEU A 87 -11.22 4.05 1.43
C LEU A 87 -10.77 2.59 1.31
N VAL A 88 -11.63 1.64 1.69
CA VAL A 88 -11.35 0.20 1.56
C VAL A 88 -11.26 -0.19 0.09
N VAL A 89 -12.20 0.25 -0.77
CA VAL A 89 -12.19 -0.05 -2.21
C VAL A 89 -10.89 0.46 -2.85
N VAL A 90 -10.59 1.75 -2.66
CA VAL A 90 -9.39 2.37 -3.24
C VAL A 90 -8.11 1.73 -2.69
N GLY A 91 -8.07 1.51 -1.37
CA GLY A 91 -6.96 0.88 -0.68
C GLY A 91 -6.71 -0.55 -1.16
N ALA A 92 -7.75 -1.37 -1.28
CA ALA A 92 -7.69 -2.75 -1.75
C ALA A 92 -7.25 -2.84 -3.21
N THR A 93 -7.84 -2.02 -4.10
CA THR A 93 -7.47 -2.00 -5.51
C THR A 93 -5.99 -1.62 -5.68
N PHE A 94 -5.54 -0.56 -5.02
CA PHE A 94 -4.12 -0.18 -5.06
C PHE A 94 -3.23 -1.27 -4.46
N HIS A 95 -3.55 -1.76 -3.26
CA HIS A 95 -2.73 -2.74 -2.53
C HIS A 95 -2.56 -4.05 -3.31
N GLY A 96 -3.64 -4.54 -3.92
CA GLY A 96 -3.62 -5.75 -4.73
C GLY A 96 -2.80 -5.58 -5.99
N ILE A 97 -3.06 -4.54 -6.79
CA ILE A 97 -2.38 -4.35 -8.08
C ILE A 97 -0.91 -3.98 -7.87
N ASN A 98 -0.59 -3.08 -6.94
CA ASN A 98 0.79 -2.76 -6.61
C ASN A 98 1.51 -3.91 -5.89
N GLY A 99 0.80 -4.74 -5.13
CA GLY A 99 1.34 -6.00 -4.59
C GLY A 99 1.75 -6.96 -5.71
N ILE A 100 0.87 -7.19 -6.69
CA ILE A 100 1.17 -8.00 -7.89
C ILE A 100 2.37 -7.44 -8.65
N ARG A 101 2.49 -6.11 -8.78
CA ARG A 101 3.68 -5.47 -9.35
C ARG A 101 4.95 -5.93 -8.62
N VAL A 102 4.99 -5.84 -7.30
CA VAL A 102 6.19 -6.24 -6.53
C VAL A 102 6.48 -7.72 -6.73
N VAL A 103 5.47 -8.59 -6.67
CA VAL A 103 5.62 -10.03 -6.93
C VAL A 103 6.20 -10.29 -8.31
N LEU A 104 5.69 -9.63 -9.35
CA LEU A 104 6.20 -9.78 -10.72
C LEU A 104 7.62 -9.26 -10.86
N LEU A 105 8.00 -8.17 -10.19
CA LEU A 105 9.35 -7.64 -10.27
C LEU A 105 10.39 -8.56 -9.61
N GLU A 106 10.01 -9.25 -8.54
CA GLU A 106 10.90 -10.18 -7.82
C GLU A 106 10.95 -11.58 -8.47
N LEU A 107 9.82 -12.06 -8.99
CA LEU A 107 9.69 -13.43 -9.50
C LEU A 107 9.80 -13.54 -11.02
N SER A 108 10.02 -12.45 -11.74
CA SER A 108 10.16 -12.48 -13.21
C SER A 108 11.39 -11.71 -13.71
N PRO A 109 11.80 -11.93 -14.97
CA PRO A 109 12.90 -11.19 -15.59
C PRO A 109 12.61 -9.70 -15.87
N LEU A 110 11.45 -9.15 -15.47
CA LEU A 110 10.99 -7.80 -15.82
C LEU A 110 11.96 -6.68 -15.37
N VAL A 111 12.72 -6.87 -14.29
CA VAL A 111 13.72 -5.91 -13.79
C VAL A 111 15.08 -6.03 -14.50
N GLY A 112 15.32 -7.15 -15.18
CA GLY A 112 16.60 -7.48 -15.79
C GLY A 112 17.48 -8.36 -14.90
N ARG A 113 18.76 -8.48 -15.27
CA ARG A 113 19.72 -9.33 -14.55
C ARG A 113 20.35 -8.55 -13.40
N PRO A 114 20.69 -9.21 -12.28
CA PRO A 114 21.47 -8.58 -11.22
C PRO A 114 22.81 -8.07 -11.79
N LEU A 115 23.04 -6.76 -11.73
CA LEU A 115 24.37 -6.19 -11.98
C LEU A 115 25.03 -5.79 -10.68
N ARG A 116 26.36 -5.73 -10.73
CA ARG A 116 27.15 -5.11 -9.68
C ARG A 116 26.86 -3.60 -9.67
N PRO A 117 26.61 -3.01 -8.49
CA PRO A 117 26.43 -1.57 -8.38
C PRO A 117 27.82 -0.91 -8.44
N ASP A 118 28.36 -0.79 -9.65
CA ASP A 118 29.63 -0.13 -9.92
C ASP A 118 29.38 1.36 -10.23
N TYR A 119 30.25 2.24 -9.74
CA TYR A 119 30.14 3.68 -10.00
C TYR A 119 30.47 3.99 -11.48
N PRO A 120 29.69 4.83 -12.18
CA PRO A 120 28.49 5.55 -11.71
C PRO A 120 27.26 4.64 -11.61
N TYR A 121 26.61 4.66 -10.44
CA TYR A 121 25.44 3.84 -10.16
C TYR A 121 24.30 4.13 -11.14
N LYS A 122 23.80 3.08 -11.81
CA LYS A 122 22.58 3.14 -12.63
C LYS A 122 21.48 2.34 -11.95
N VAL A 123 20.36 3.00 -11.66
CA VAL A 123 19.19 2.39 -11.00
C VAL A 123 18.44 1.47 -11.97
N GLN A 124 18.58 0.16 -11.78
CA GLN A 124 17.95 -0.84 -12.65
C GLN A 124 16.49 -1.10 -12.29
N SER A 125 16.17 -1.04 -10.99
CA SER A 125 14.83 -1.25 -10.45
C SER A 125 13.81 -0.19 -10.89
N LEU A 126 14.27 0.94 -11.42
CA LEU A 126 13.44 2.06 -11.91
C LEU A 126 13.28 2.07 -13.44
N GLY A 127 13.27 0.89 -14.07
CA GLY A 127 13.05 0.76 -15.51
C GLY A 127 11.63 1.11 -15.97
N LYS A 128 11.45 1.37 -17.27
CA LYS A 128 10.14 1.74 -17.86
C LYS A 128 9.05 0.68 -17.64
N ALA A 129 9.41 -0.60 -17.64
CA ALA A 129 8.48 -1.71 -17.39
C ALA A 129 7.94 -1.69 -15.94
N GLN A 130 8.78 -1.36 -14.97
CA GLN A 130 8.34 -1.18 -13.59
C GLN A 130 7.43 0.05 -13.45
N GLN A 131 7.77 1.14 -14.14
CA GLN A 131 7.01 2.39 -14.09
C GLN A 131 5.63 2.24 -14.73
N SER A 132 5.51 1.53 -15.87
CA SER A 132 4.20 1.31 -16.52
C SER A 132 3.22 0.58 -15.61
N ILE A 133 3.67 -0.49 -14.93
CA ILE A 133 2.81 -1.25 -14.01
C ILE A 133 2.41 -0.40 -12.79
N LEU A 134 3.30 0.47 -12.31
CA LEU A 134 2.98 1.40 -11.22
C LEU A 134 1.92 2.43 -11.64
N TYR A 135 2.01 2.95 -12.87
CA TYR A 135 0.98 3.82 -13.43
C TYR A 135 -0.34 3.08 -13.59
N THR A 136 -0.33 1.82 -14.05
CA THR A 136 -1.53 0.99 -14.10
C THR A 136 -2.20 0.87 -12.73
N ALA A 137 -1.44 0.59 -11.66
CA ALA A 137 -1.99 0.53 -10.30
C ALA A 137 -2.63 1.86 -9.87
N THR A 138 -2.00 2.99 -10.22
CA THR A 138 -2.49 4.33 -9.89
C THR A 138 -3.78 4.66 -10.66
N ILE A 139 -3.82 4.34 -11.95
CA ILE A 139 -4.99 4.56 -12.82
C ILE A 139 -6.16 3.69 -12.34
N MET A 140 -5.92 2.41 -12.06
CA MET A 140 -6.96 1.49 -11.58
C MET A 140 -7.50 1.92 -10.22
N ALA A 141 -6.64 2.39 -9.32
CA ALA A 141 -7.09 3.00 -8.07
C ALA A 141 -7.97 4.23 -8.33
N GLY A 142 -7.57 5.13 -9.23
CA GLY A 142 -8.38 6.29 -9.63
C GLY A 142 -9.74 5.90 -10.22
N LEU A 143 -9.78 4.91 -11.11
CA LEU A 143 -11.02 4.37 -11.67
C LEU A 143 -11.92 3.75 -10.59
N SER A 144 -11.35 3.02 -9.63
CA SER A 144 -12.09 2.46 -8.50
C SER A 144 -12.68 3.55 -7.60
N THR A 145 -11.98 4.68 -7.41
CA THR A 145 -12.50 5.83 -6.68
C THR A 145 -13.73 6.41 -7.38
N ILE A 146 -13.64 6.62 -8.70
CA ILE A 146 -14.76 7.16 -9.50
C ILE A 146 -15.95 6.22 -9.42
N ALA A 147 -15.74 4.92 -9.67
CA ALA A 147 -16.78 3.91 -9.59
C ALA A 147 -17.41 3.86 -8.18
N GLY A 148 -16.61 3.88 -7.12
CA GLY A 148 -17.07 3.88 -5.74
C GLY A 148 -17.93 5.10 -5.41
N ILE A 149 -17.51 6.30 -5.82
CA ILE A 149 -18.29 7.53 -5.63
C ILE A 149 -19.64 7.43 -6.36
N VAL A 150 -19.63 6.98 -7.62
CA VAL A 150 -20.85 6.83 -8.43
C VAL A 150 -21.80 5.81 -7.79
N ILE A 151 -21.30 4.69 -7.27
CA ILE A 151 -22.13 3.66 -6.64
C ILE A 151 -22.71 4.16 -5.31
N LEU A 152 -21.88 4.73 -4.45
CA LEU A 152 -22.26 5.08 -3.07
C LEU A 152 -23.12 6.36 -2.97
N TRP A 153 -22.99 7.29 -3.93
CA TRP A 153 -23.74 8.55 -3.94
C TRP A 153 -24.64 8.73 -5.17
N GLY A 154 -24.35 8.09 -6.30
CA GLY A 154 -25.08 8.28 -7.55
C GLY A 154 -26.27 7.33 -7.77
N LEU A 155 -26.33 6.19 -7.10
CA LEU A 155 -27.40 5.19 -7.26
C LEU A 155 -28.57 5.35 -6.25
N HIS A 156 -28.99 6.59 -6.00
CA HIS A 156 -30.26 6.89 -5.30
C HIS A 156 -31.44 7.04 -6.30
N LEU A 157 -31.43 6.28 -7.39
CA LEU A 157 -32.50 6.22 -8.40
C LEU A 157 -33.22 4.87 -8.34
#